data_AF-A0A2E2U5A3-F1
#
_entry.id   AF-A0A2E2U5A3-F1
#
_cell.length_a   1.000
_cell.length_b   1.000
_cell.length_c   1.000
_cell.angle_alpha   90.00
_cell.angle_beta   90.00
_cell.angle_gamma   90.00
#
_symmetry.space_group_name_H-M   'P 1'
#
loop_
_entity.id
_entity.type
_entity.pdbx_description
1 polymer ?
#
loop_
_entity_poly.entity_id
_entity_poly.type
_entity_poly.pdbx_seq_one_letter_code
_entity_poly.pdbx_strand_id
1 'polypeptide(L)'
;MLDRHSLYKVPDQLVLLCSVWVKSKKQSYLDICQVIEQDEFLSLYLKNTYREHWQKGGIMTLVKSLGWEGLRDIVAEAYLHQFVYKKFPPKIVPELVSDNIDFARRFDFLSASGNQRTFLLGHLLNQTNLDLEEQGLSVLIPLEVDAILSKQKSKTHQPDWLIIATWGLVELLGAEQSEKILTESKGEWESLTRDLTENQIERFLAHMLSYAYAINDEAFFITETV
;
A
#
# COMPACT_ATOMS: atom_id res chain seq x y z
N MET A 1 -2.17 9.69 -13.66
CA MET A 1 -1.79 10.15 -12.31
C MET A 1 -2.95 9.93 -11.32
N LEU A 2 -2.66 9.50 -10.08
CA LEU A 2 -3.64 9.18 -9.02
C LEU A 2 -4.62 10.31 -8.65
N ASP A 3 -4.16 11.55 -8.71
CA ASP A 3 -4.94 12.77 -8.41
C ASP A 3 -6.13 13.00 -9.38
N ARG A 4 -6.18 12.26 -10.48
CA ARG A 4 -7.28 12.32 -11.46
C ARG A 4 -8.51 11.51 -11.06
N HIS A 5 -8.41 10.70 -10.01
CA HIS A 5 -9.46 9.79 -9.59
C HIS A 5 -9.92 10.12 -8.17
N SER A 6 -11.20 9.86 -7.88
CA SER A 6 -11.69 9.93 -6.51
C SER A 6 -11.02 8.82 -5.70
N LEU A 7 -10.05 9.20 -4.87
CA LEU A 7 -9.38 8.25 -4.00
C LEU A 7 -10.21 8.03 -2.74
N TYR A 8 -10.57 6.77 -2.52
CA TYR A 8 -11.09 6.34 -1.25
C TYR A 8 -9.97 6.20 -0.24
N LYS A 9 -10.26 6.59 1.01
CA LYS A 9 -9.35 6.30 2.10
C LYS A 9 -9.26 4.79 2.31
N VAL A 10 -8.03 4.30 2.42
CA VAL A 10 -7.75 2.96 2.89
C VAL A 10 -8.13 2.90 4.37
N PRO A 11 -8.75 1.81 4.84
CA PRO A 11 -9.07 1.66 6.26
C PRO A 11 -7.83 1.78 7.15
N ASP A 12 -7.92 2.57 8.22
CA ASP A 12 -6.79 2.88 9.11
C ASP A 12 -6.13 1.62 9.67
N GLN A 13 -6.91 0.59 10.01
CA GLN A 13 -6.40 -0.68 10.53
C GLN A 13 -5.53 -1.39 9.49
N LEU A 14 -5.88 -1.31 8.20
CA LEU A 14 -5.08 -1.91 7.14
C LEU A 14 -3.78 -1.12 6.91
N VAL A 15 -3.84 0.22 6.96
CA VAL A 15 -2.65 1.08 6.94
C VAL A 15 -1.70 0.71 8.09
N LEU A 16 -2.23 0.62 9.31
CA LEU A 16 -1.45 0.28 10.51
C LEU A 16 -0.84 -1.12 10.39
N LEU A 17 -1.62 -2.12 9.96
CA LEU A 17 -1.13 -3.48 9.75
C LEU A 17 0.02 -3.52 8.73
N CYS A 18 -0.11 -2.80 7.62
CA CYS A 18 0.91 -2.76 6.57
C CYS A 18 2.15 -1.93 6.96
N SER A 19 2.03 -1.10 7.99
CA SER A 19 3.12 -0.30 8.55
C SER A 19 3.92 -1.02 9.64
N VAL A 20 3.42 -2.14 10.18
CA VAL A 20 4.19 -2.96 11.12
C VAL A 20 5.34 -3.65 10.41
N TRP A 21 6.58 -3.32 10.78
CA TRP A 21 7.74 -4.03 10.26
C TRP A 21 7.94 -5.37 10.97
N VAL A 22 7.61 -6.46 10.27
CA VAL A 22 7.73 -7.82 10.82
C VAL A 22 9.17 -8.35 10.70
N LYS A 23 9.86 -8.50 11.83
CA LYS A 23 11.25 -9.03 11.89
C LYS A 23 11.34 -10.45 12.46
N SER A 24 10.30 -11.26 12.30
CA SER A 24 10.19 -12.64 12.83
C SER A 24 10.41 -12.74 14.35
N LYS A 25 10.01 -11.70 15.10
CA LYS A 25 10.09 -11.66 16.57
C LYS A 25 8.69 -11.74 17.16
N LYS A 26 8.58 -12.30 18.38
CA LYS A 26 7.33 -12.32 19.16
C LYS A 26 6.69 -10.93 19.30
N GLN A 27 7.51 -9.88 19.38
CA GLN A 27 7.04 -8.50 19.47
C GLN A 27 6.19 -8.10 18.26
N SER A 28 6.64 -8.40 17.02
CA SER A 28 5.88 -8.05 15.82
C SER A 28 4.49 -8.66 15.79
N TYR A 29 4.32 -9.88 16.32
CA TYR A 29 2.99 -10.50 16.43
C TYR A 29 2.12 -9.84 17.51
N LEU A 30 2.71 -9.36 18.61
CA LEU A 30 1.97 -8.58 19.61
C LEU A 30 1.51 -7.24 19.03
N ASP A 31 2.38 -6.56 18.29
CA ASP A 31 2.06 -5.29 17.63
C ASP A 31 0.90 -5.48 16.63
N ILE A 32 0.93 -6.55 15.83
CA ILE A 32 -0.18 -6.93 14.93
C ILE A 32 -1.48 -7.19 15.72
N CYS A 33 -1.41 -7.92 16.83
CA CYS A 33 -2.60 -8.16 17.66
C CYS A 33 -3.19 -6.86 18.19
N GLN A 34 -2.33 -5.94 18.66
CA GLN A 34 -2.74 -4.64 19.14
C GLN A 34 -3.46 -3.81 18.07
N VAL A 35 -2.95 -3.81 16.83
CA VAL A 35 -3.61 -3.09 15.73
C VAL A 35 -5.04 -3.60 15.51
N ILE A 36 -5.25 -4.93 15.54
CA ILE A 36 -6.58 -5.51 15.40
C ILE A 36 -7.47 -5.21 16.60
N GLU A 37 -6.93 -5.33 17.81
CA GLU A 37 -7.68 -5.18 19.06
C GLU A 37 -8.07 -3.72 19.36
N GLN A 38 -7.38 -2.74 18.77
CA GLN A 38 -7.75 -1.33 18.85
C GLN A 38 -9.04 -0.99 18.09
N ASP A 39 -9.45 -1.82 17.13
CA ASP A 39 -10.72 -1.70 16.43
C ASP A 39 -11.73 -2.74 16.98
N GLU A 40 -12.69 -2.25 17.75
CA GLU A 40 -13.71 -3.10 18.38
C GLU A 40 -14.54 -3.87 17.34
N PHE A 41 -14.87 -3.22 16.22
CA PHE A 41 -15.66 -3.85 15.16
C PHE A 41 -14.85 -4.96 14.49
N LEU A 42 -13.62 -4.67 14.05
CA LEU A 42 -12.77 -5.63 13.35
C LEU A 42 -12.44 -6.82 14.26
N SER A 43 -12.12 -6.56 15.54
CA SER A 43 -11.88 -7.59 16.55
C SER A 43 -13.09 -8.50 16.74
N LEU A 44 -14.29 -7.93 16.88
CA LEU A 44 -15.53 -8.70 17.03
C LEU A 44 -15.87 -9.49 15.75
N TYR A 45 -15.66 -8.88 14.58
CA TYR A 45 -15.89 -9.50 13.29
C TYR A 45 -14.97 -10.71 13.06
N LEU A 46 -13.66 -10.56 13.32
CA LEU A 46 -12.71 -11.67 13.22
C LEU A 46 -12.98 -12.75 14.26
N LYS A 47 -13.38 -12.38 15.48
CA LYS A 47 -13.81 -13.34 16.52
C LYS A 47 -14.99 -14.19 16.08
N ASN A 48 -15.99 -13.59 15.44
CA ASN A 48 -17.16 -14.30 14.95
C ASN A 48 -16.83 -15.18 13.74
N THR A 49 -16.00 -14.67 12.83
CA THR A 49 -15.59 -15.39 11.60
C THR A 49 -14.65 -16.57 11.91
N TYR A 50 -13.74 -16.41 12.87
CA TYR A 50 -12.71 -17.39 13.24
C TYR A 50 -12.87 -17.90 14.68
N ARG A 51 -14.12 -18.21 15.07
CA ARG A 51 -14.49 -18.59 16.44
C ARG A 51 -13.60 -19.69 17.05
N GLU A 52 -13.22 -20.69 16.26
CA GLU A 52 -12.38 -21.81 16.71
C GLU A 52 -10.97 -21.36 17.14
N HIS A 53 -10.38 -20.40 16.44
CA HIS A 53 -9.07 -19.84 16.79
C HIS A 53 -9.20 -19.00 18.05
N TRP A 54 -10.30 -18.25 18.16
CA TRP A 54 -10.55 -17.38 19.29
C TRP A 54 -10.70 -18.16 20.61
N GLN A 55 -11.41 -19.29 20.59
CA GLN A 55 -11.57 -20.16 21.76
C GLN A 55 -10.25 -20.78 22.24
N LYS A 56 -9.26 -20.96 21.36
CA LYS A 56 -7.96 -21.58 21.67
C LYS A 56 -6.92 -20.59 22.19
N GLY A 57 -7.06 -19.30 21.89
CA GLY A 57 -6.10 -18.29 22.35
C GLY A 57 -6.24 -16.90 21.71
N GLY A 58 -7.44 -16.54 21.27
CA GLY A 58 -7.72 -15.22 20.69
C GLY A 58 -7.03 -14.95 19.35
N ILE A 59 -6.82 -13.66 19.07
CA ILE A 59 -6.19 -13.16 17.84
C ILE A 59 -4.77 -13.71 17.65
N MET A 60 -4.02 -13.90 18.73
CA MET A 60 -2.64 -14.43 18.67
C MET A 60 -2.59 -15.84 18.06
N THR A 61 -3.58 -16.68 18.34
CA THR A 61 -3.68 -18.01 17.73
C THR A 61 -3.98 -17.91 16.24
N LEU A 62 -4.85 -16.96 15.84
CA LEU A 62 -5.13 -16.69 14.44
C LEU A 62 -3.88 -16.23 13.69
N VAL A 63 -3.15 -15.24 14.22
CA VAL A 63 -1.89 -14.72 13.65
C VAL A 63 -0.86 -15.82 13.49
N LYS A 64 -0.70 -16.71 14.49
CA LYS A 64 0.24 -17.83 14.41
C LYS A 64 -0.17 -18.88 13.38
N SER A 65 -1.47 -19.09 13.18
CA SER A 65 -1.98 -20.09 12.24
C SER A 65 -1.89 -19.65 10.78
N LEU A 66 -2.25 -18.39 10.49
CA LEU A 66 -2.26 -17.84 9.13
C LEU A 66 -0.91 -17.22 8.75
N GLY A 67 -0.07 -16.92 9.73
CA GLY A 67 0.99 -15.95 9.55
C GLY A 67 0.41 -14.54 9.45
N TRP A 68 1.31 -13.57 9.41
CA TRP A 68 0.94 -12.16 9.36
C TRP A 68 0.44 -11.73 7.98
N GLU A 69 1.00 -12.28 6.89
CA GLU A 69 0.52 -12.04 5.52
C GLU A 69 -0.89 -12.59 5.35
N GLY A 70 -1.15 -13.81 5.84
CA GLY A 70 -2.48 -14.39 5.80
C GLY A 70 -3.50 -13.56 6.59
N LEU A 71 -3.13 -13.01 7.77
CA LEU A 71 -4.00 -12.09 8.51
C LEU A 71 -4.26 -10.79 7.73
N ARG A 72 -3.20 -10.17 7.17
CA ARG A 72 -3.31 -8.97 6.32
C ARG A 72 -4.26 -9.22 5.15
N ASP A 73 -4.13 -10.36 4.49
CA ASP A 73 -4.93 -10.71 3.31
C ASP A 73 -6.41 -10.88 3.64
N ILE A 74 -6.74 -11.55 4.75
CA ILE A 74 -8.15 -11.69 5.16
C ILE A 74 -8.77 -10.36 5.58
N VAL A 75 -7.99 -9.46 6.20
CA VAL A 75 -8.46 -8.13 6.57
C VAL A 75 -8.68 -7.28 5.32
N ALA A 76 -7.72 -7.28 4.39
CA ALA A 76 -7.83 -6.59 3.12
C ALA A 76 -9.01 -7.09 2.28
N GLU A 77 -9.20 -8.42 2.18
CA GLU A 77 -10.33 -9.05 1.50
C GLU A 77 -11.67 -8.61 2.12
N ALA A 78 -11.77 -8.62 3.45
CA ALA A 78 -12.98 -8.21 4.16
C ALA A 78 -13.37 -6.76 3.84
N TYR A 79 -12.37 -5.86 3.77
CA TYR A 79 -12.58 -4.46 3.41
C TYR A 79 -12.92 -4.27 1.94
N LEU A 80 -12.26 -4.96 1.00
CA LEU A 80 -12.63 -4.91 -0.42
C LEU A 80 -14.05 -5.44 -0.64
N HIS A 81 -14.42 -6.53 0.03
CA HIS A 81 -15.78 -7.06 -0.03
C HIS A 81 -16.80 -6.07 0.56
N GLN A 82 -16.48 -5.40 1.67
CA GLN A 82 -17.34 -4.34 2.19
C GLN A 82 -17.43 -3.16 1.22
N PHE A 83 -16.34 -2.80 0.55
CA PHE A 83 -16.32 -1.72 -0.43
C PHE A 83 -17.24 -2.01 -1.61
N VAL A 84 -17.14 -3.19 -2.21
CA VAL A 84 -17.93 -3.62 -3.38
C VAL A 84 -19.38 -3.90 -2.99
N TYR A 85 -19.60 -4.74 -2.00
CA TYR A 85 -20.93 -5.28 -1.68
C TYR A 85 -21.65 -4.53 -0.54
N LYS A 86 -21.04 -3.45 -0.02
CA LYS A 86 -21.53 -2.64 1.12
C LYS A 86 -21.80 -3.43 2.40
N LYS A 87 -21.20 -4.63 2.51
CA LYS A 87 -21.31 -5.53 3.67
C LYS A 87 -20.05 -6.37 3.86
N PHE A 88 -19.68 -6.62 5.10
CA PHE A 88 -18.64 -7.59 5.42
C PHE A 88 -19.11 -9.02 5.15
N PRO A 89 -18.27 -9.89 4.59
CA PRO A 89 -18.68 -11.26 4.28
C PRO A 89 -18.78 -12.11 5.56
N PRO A 90 -19.73 -13.06 5.67
CA PRO A 90 -19.80 -13.95 6.83
C PRO A 90 -18.65 -14.98 6.88
N LYS A 91 -18.00 -15.21 5.74
CA LYS A 91 -16.82 -16.06 5.58
C LYS A 91 -15.89 -15.39 4.58
N ILE A 92 -14.62 -15.28 4.93
CA ILE A 92 -13.61 -14.62 4.09
C ILE A 92 -12.97 -15.67 3.17
N VAL A 93 -13.00 -15.40 1.87
CA VAL A 93 -12.30 -16.16 0.82
C VAL A 93 -11.45 -15.14 0.05
N PRO A 94 -10.12 -15.29 -0.03
CA PRO A 94 -9.23 -14.28 -0.59
C PRO A 94 -9.29 -14.26 -2.14
N GLU A 95 -10.35 -13.70 -2.69
CA GLU A 95 -10.57 -13.57 -4.13
C GLU A 95 -10.19 -12.16 -4.61
N LEU A 96 -10.79 -11.12 -4.03
CA LEU A 96 -10.54 -9.72 -4.43
C LEU A 96 -9.11 -9.28 -4.10
N VAL A 97 -8.54 -9.79 -3.01
CA VAL A 97 -7.20 -9.43 -2.55
C VAL A 97 -6.08 -10.01 -3.43
N SER A 98 -6.38 -10.93 -4.34
CA SER A 98 -5.39 -11.57 -5.21
C SER A 98 -4.60 -10.55 -6.05
N ASP A 99 -5.28 -9.54 -6.59
CA ASP A 99 -4.65 -8.44 -7.35
C ASP A 99 -3.68 -7.63 -6.48
N ASN A 100 -3.96 -7.45 -5.19
CA ASN A 100 -3.06 -6.77 -4.27
C ASN A 100 -1.77 -7.57 -4.07
N ILE A 101 -1.91 -8.89 -3.95
CA ILE A 101 -0.78 -9.81 -3.75
C ILE A 101 0.10 -9.83 -4.99
N ASP A 102 -0.49 -9.91 -6.18
CA ASP A 102 0.25 -9.93 -7.43
C ASP A 102 0.91 -8.59 -7.72
N PHE A 103 0.24 -7.48 -7.39
CA PHE A 103 0.86 -6.15 -7.41
C PHE A 103 2.06 -6.07 -6.44
N ALA A 104 1.92 -6.56 -5.21
CA ALA A 104 3.02 -6.54 -4.25
C ALA A 104 4.23 -7.32 -4.77
N ARG A 105 3.99 -8.53 -5.31
CA ARG A 105 5.02 -9.40 -5.90
C ARG A 105 5.79 -8.73 -7.04
N ARG A 106 5.12 -7.93 -7.87
CA ARG A 106 5.74 -7.17 -8.97
C ARG A 106 6.91 -6.31 -8.48
N PHE A 107 6.82 -5.75 -7.26
CA PHE A 107 7.83 -4.86 -6.68
C PHE A 107 8.58 -5.44 -5.48
N ASP A 108 8.56 -6.76 -5.26
CA ASP A 108 9.25 -7.42 -4.13
C ASP A 108 10.76 -7.14 -4.09
N PHE A 109 11.36 -6.82 -5.24
CA PHE A 109 12.77 -6.47 -5.35
C PHE A 109 13.12 -5.16 -4.60
N LEU A 110 12.16 -4.25 -4.43
CA LEU A 110 12.33 -2.98 -3.70
C LEU A 110 12.18 -3.13 -2.19
N SER A 111 11.39 -4.11 -1.75
CA SER A 111 10.97 -4.24 -0.36
C SER A 111 12.02 -4.94 0.50
N ALA A 112 12.36 -4.32 1.64
CA ALA A 112 12.99 -5.03 2.74
C ALA A 112 12.07 -6.15 3.26
N SER A 113 12.65 -7.25 3.75
CA SER A 113 11.86 -8.37 4.29
C SER A 113 10.91 -7.89 5.40
N GLY A 114 9.64 -8.29 5.31
CA GLY A 114 8.62 -7.94 6.29
C GLY A 114 8.00 -6.55 6.11
N ASN A 115 8.24 -5.88 4.98
CA ASN A 115 7.61 -4.61 4.61
C ASN A 115 6.36 -4.87 3.74
N GLN A 116 5.23 -4.23 4.05
CA GLN A 116 3.97 -4.37 3.30
C GLN A 116 3.43 -3.09 2.69
N ARG A 117 4.27 -2.08 2.62
CA ARG A 117 3.94 -0.80 2.01
C ARG A 117 3.52 -0.97 0.54
N THR A 118 4.18 -1.85 -0.21
CA THR A 118 3.78 -2.17 -1.59
C THR A 118 2.39 -2.83 -1.66
N PHE A 119 2.08 -3.72 -0.72
CA PHE A 119 0.74 -4.32 -0.63
C PHE A 119 -0.33 -3.26 -0.32
N LEU A 120 -0.02 -2.30 0.55
CA LEU A 120 -0.91 -1.19 0.87
C LEU A 120 -1.23 -0.34 -0.37
N LEU A 121 -0.21 -0.01 -1.18
CA LEU A 121 -0.40 0.65 -2.46
C LEU A 121 -1.25 -0.20 -3.42
N GLY A 122 -0.97 -1.50 -3.51
CA GLY A 122 -1.75 -2.44 -4.31
C GLY A 122 -3.22 -2.45 -3.90
N HIS A 123 -3.52 -2.40 -2.60
CA HIS A 123 -4.88 -2.32 -2.09
C HIS A 123 -5.59 -1.05 -2.53
N LEU A 124 -4.94 0.12 -2.43
CA LEU A 124 -5.51 1.38 -2.90
C LEU A 124 -5.82 1.33 -4.40
N LEU A 125 -4.90 0.81 -5.20
CA LEU A 125 -5.08 0.70 -6.65
C LEU A 125 -6.21 -0.27 -7.01
N ASN A 126 -6.30 -1.42 -6.34
CA ASN A 126 -7.38 -2.36 -6.54
C ASN A 126 -8.73 -1.76 -6.15
N GLN A 127 -8.83 -1.13 -4.99
CA GLN A 127 -10.05 -0.42 -4.57
C GLN A 127 -10.46 0.66 -5.58
N THR A 128 -9.50 1.41 -6.11
CA THR A 128 -9.74 2.41 -7.17
C THR A 128 -10.24 1.75 -8.46
N ASN A 129 -9.66 0.62 -8.86
CA ASN A 129 -10.07 -0.11 -10.05
C ASN A 129 -11.46 -0.73 -9.94
N LEU A 130 -11.84 -1.23 -8.76
CA LEU A 130 -13.18 -1.74 -8.49
C LEU A 130 -14.25 -0.64 -8.61
N ASP A 131 -13.92 0.62 -8.28
CA ASP A 131 -14.82 1.77 -8.48
C ASP A 131 -14.94 2.19 -9.96
N LEU A 132 -13.83 2.07 -10.69
CA LEU A 132 -13.73 2.47 -12.09
C LEU A 132 -14.21 1.39 -13.07
N GLU A 133 -14.39 0.15 -12.61
CA GLU A 133 -14.78 -1.00 -13.44
C GLU A 133 -16.09 -0.73 -14.18
N GLU A 134 -17.09 -0.12 -13.52
CA GLU A 134 -18.37 0.25 -14.13
C GLU A 134 -18.22 1.29 -15.26
N GLN A 135 -17.14 2.07 -15.24
CA GLN A 135 -16.83 3.10 -16.23
C GLN A 135 -15.92 2.55 -17.36
N GLY A 136 -15.49 1.30 -17.28
CA GLY A 136 -14.52 0.70 -18.19
C GLY A 136 -13.13 1.37 -18.12
N LEU A 137 -12.81 1.98 -16.98
CA LEU A 137 -11.54 2.65 -16.74
C LEU A 137 -10.69 1.80 -15.78
N SER A 138 -9.37 1.96 -15.87
CA SER A 138 -8.43 1.31 -14.96
C SER A 138 -7.21 2.18 -14.72
N VAL A 139 -6.71 2.15 -13.50
CA VAL A 139 -5.45 2.75 -13.06
C VAL A 139 -4.41 1.64 -12.95
N LEU A 140 -3.38 1.74 -13.78
CA LEU A 140 -2.26 0.81 -13.81
C LEU A 140 -0.96 1.59 -13.75
N ILE A 141 0.00 1.06 -12.98
CA ILE A 141 1.36 1.60 -12.99
C ILE A 141 2.04 1.15 -14.29
N PRO A 142 2.57 2.08 -15.12
CA PRO A 142 3.26 1.77 -16.36
C PRO A 142 4.48 0.86 -16.15
N LEU A 143 4.81 0.01 -17.13
CA LEU A 143 5.96 -0.91 -17.06
C LEU A 143 7.31 -0.19 -17.04
N GLU A 144 7.33 1.05 -17.52
CA GLU A 144 8.47 1.95 -17.47
C GLU A 144 8.91 2.23 -16.03
N VAL A 145 7.97 2.23 -15.07
CA VAL A 145 8.27 2.39 -13.65
C VAL A 145 9.12 1.21 -13.15
N ASP A 146 8.79 -0.02 -13.53
CA ASP A 146 9.58 -1.22 -13.22
C ASP A 146 10.98 -1.14 -13.82
N ALA A 147 11.07 -0.71 -15.07
CA ALA A 147 12.34 -0.60 -15.79
C ALA A 147 13.29 0.41 -15.13
N ILE A 148 12.76 1.52 -14.60
CA ILE A 148 13.53 2.52 -13.86
C ILE A 148 13.92 1.95 -12.48
N LEU A 149 12.95 1.43 -11.73
CA LEU A 149 13.15 1.00 -10.35
C LEU A 149 14.05 -0.23 -10.23
N SER A 150 14.00 -1.15 -11.20
CA SER A 150 14.85 -2.36 -11.23
C SER A 150 16.35 -2.07 -11.39
N LYS A 151 16.72 -0.85 -11.82
CA LYS A 151 18.13 -0.40 -11.88
C LYS A 151 18.68 -0.06 -10.50
N GLN A 152 17.81 0.23 -9.53
CA GLN A 152 18.23 0.46 -8.16
C GLN A 152 18.62 -0.85 -7.48
N LYS A 153 19.74 -0.83 -6.76
CA LYS A 153 20.28 -2.02 -6.06
C LYS A 153 19.88 -2.07 -4.58
N SER A 154 19.40 -0.97 -4.02
CA SER A 154 19.07 -0.84 -2.61
C SER A 154 17.59 -1.10 -2.36
N LYS A 155 17.31 -1.90 -1.34
CA LYS A 155 15.96 -2.03 -0.78
C LYS A 155 15.63 -0.81 0.07
N THR A 156 14.36 -0.39 0.07
CA THR A 156 13.87 0.75 0.84
C THR A 156 12.85 0.33 1.89
N HIS A 157 12.68 1.16 2.92
CA HIS A 157 11.64 1.03 3.94
C HIS A 157 10.30 1.62 3.48
N GLN A 158 10.30 2.44 2.43
CA GLN A 158 9.11 3.08 1.87
C GLN A 158 9.01 2.82 0.35
N PRO A 159 8.91 1.54 -0.07
CA PRO A 159 8.90 1.16 -1.48
C PRO A 159 7.72 1.76 -2.25
N ASP A 160 6.58 1.92 -1.58
CA ASP A 160 5.39 2.56 -2.16
C ASP A 160 5.62 4.04 -2.50
N TRP A 161 6.27 4.81 -1.64
CA TRP A 161 6.59 6.22 -1.93
C TRP A 161 7.52 6.34 -3.14
N LEU A 162 8.53 5.47 -3.21
CA LEU A 162 9.43 5.42 -4.37
C LEU A 162 8.68 5.05 -5.66
N ILE A 163 7.72 4.12 -5.59
CA ILE A 163 6.85 3.74 -6.72
C ILE A 163 5.98 4.94 -7.14
N ILE A 164 5.29 5.61 -6.20
CA ILE A 164 4.43 6.77 -6.48
C ILE A 164 5.26 7.92 -7.07
N ALA A 165 6.42 8.23 -6.50
CA ALA A 165 7.29 9.27 -7.00
C ALA A 165 7.76 8.97 -8.44
N THR A 166 8.19 7.74 -8.70
CA THR A 166 8.63 7.33 -10.04
C THR A 166 7.48 7.38 -11.04
N TRP A 167 6.31 6.86 -10.67
CA TRP A 167 5.13 6.90 -11.52
C TRP A 167 4.68 8.33 -11.85
N GLY A 168 4.64 9.21 -10.85
CA GLY A 168 4.33 10.63 -11.05
C GLY A 168 5.28 11.31 -12.02
N LEU A 169 6.58 11.07 -11.90
CA LEU A 169 7.58 11.61 -12.84
C LEU A 169 7.40 11.05 -14.25
N VAL A 170 7.17 9.75 -14.39
CA VAL A 170 6.97 9.09 -15.71
C VAL A 170 5.75 9.69 -16.41
N GLU A 171 4.65 9.92 -15.69
CA GLU A 171 3.44 10.54 -16.24
C GLU A 171 3.65 12.01 -16.64
N LEU A 172 4.55 12.73 -15.97
CA LEU A 172 4.80 14.15 -16.21
C LEU A 172 5.82 14.42 -17.31
N LEU A 173 6.87 13.59 -17.39
CA LEU A 173 8.07 13.86 -18.19
C LEU A 173 8.38 12.76 -19.21
N GLY A 174 7.78 11.58 -19.07
CA GLY A 174 8.17 10.37 -19.78
C GLY A 174 9.38 9.66 -19.15
N ALA A 175 9.52 8.38 -19.45
CA ALA A 175 10.44 7.47 -18.76
C ALA A 175 11.92 7.89 -18.80
N GLU A 176 12.42 8.35 -19.94
CA GLU A 176 13.83 8.71 -20.12
C GLU A 176 14.25 9.87 -19.21
N GLN A 177 13.45 10.93 -19.16
CA GLN A 177 13.74 12.09 -18.32
C GLN A 177 13.55 11.76 -16.83
N SER A 178 12.55 10.94 -16.48
CA SER A 178 12.36 10.49 -15.09
C SER A 178 13.55 9.68 -14.59
N GLU A 179 14.08 8.77 -15.41
CA GLU A 179 15.26 7.98 -15.06
C GLU A 179 16.47 8.86 -14.78
N LYS A 180 16.71 9.85 -15.65
CA LYS A 180 17.81 10.80 -15.49
C LYS A 180 17.68 11.56 -14.17
N ILE A 181 16.53 12.16 -13.91
CA ILE A 181 16.29 12.94 -12.69
C ILE A 181 16.47 12.08 -11.44
N LEU A 182 15.89 10.87 -11.40
CA LEU A 182 15.99 9.98 -10.24
C LEU A 182 17.44 9.54 -9.98
N THR A 183 18.21 9.30 -11.04
CA THR A 183 19.63 8.91 -10.93
C THR A 183 20.50 10.07 -10.44
N GLU A 184 20.27 11.28 -10.95
CA GLU A 184 21.06 12.47 -10.62
C GLU A 184 20.71 13.03 -9.22
N SER A 185 19.42 13.01 -8.84
CA SER A 185 18.93 13.54 -7.56
C SER A 185 19.24 12.66 -6.36
N LYS A 186 19.46 11.36 -6.56
CA LYS A 186 19.63 10.37 -5.48
C LYS A 186 18.51 10.40 -4.41
N GLY A 187 17.30 10.83 -4.79
CA GLY A 187 16.15 10.93 -3.88
C GLY A 187 16.07 12.23 -3.06
N GLU A 188 17.01 13.16 -3.23
CA GLU A 188 16.95 14.47 -2.55
C GLU A 188 15.91 15.39 -3.21
N TRP A 189 14.98 15.92 -2.40
CA TRP A 189 13.85 16.72 -2.91
C TRP A 189 14.27 17.97 -3.69
N GLU A 190 15.25 18.72 -3.17
CA GLU A 190 15.78 19.92 -3.82
C GLU A 190 16.41 19.61 -5.18
N SER A 191 17.07 18.45 -5.29
CA SER A 191 17.70 18.01 -6.53
C SER A 191 16.66 17.48 -7.52
N LEU A 192 15.62 16.78 -7.04
CA LEU A 192 14.53 16.25 -7.85
C LEU A 192 13.68 17.36 -8.48
N THR A 193 13.44 18.45 -7.74
CA THR A 193 12.58 19.56 -8.19
C THR A 193 13.28 20.61 -9.03
N ARG A 194 14.63 20.64 -9.05
CA ARG A 194 15.42 21.62 -9.79
C ARG A 194 15.12 21.65 -11.29
N ASP A 195 14.84 20.49 -11.87
CA ASP A 195 14.60 20.33 -13.31
C ASP A 195 13.10 20.39 -13.66
N LEU A 196 12.23 20.66 -12.66
CA LEU A 196 10.79 20.75 -12.83
C LEU A 196 10.35 22.22 -12.88
N THR A 197 9.41 22.53 -13.77
CA THR A 197 8.67 23.80 -13.73
C THR A 197 7.72 23.84 -12.52
N GLU A 198 7.32 25.03 -12.08
CA GLU A 198 6.37 25.20 -10.96
C GLU A 198 5.10 24.37 -11.15
N ASN A 199 4.49 24.40 -12.33
CA ASN A 199 3.30 23.60 -12.64
C ASN A 199 3.57 22.08 -12.60
N GLN A 200 4.77 21.62 -12.97
CA GLN A 200 5.14 20.21 -12.84
C GLN A 200 5.32 19.82 -11.37
N ILE A 201 5.92 20.69 -10.56
CA ILE A 201 6.06 20.50 -9.11
C ILE A 201 4.69 20.40 -8.46
N GLU A 202 3.77 21.32 -8.76
CA GLU A 202 2.40 21.31 -8.23
C GLU A 202 1.67 20.00 -8.57
N ARG A 203 1.73 19.56 -9.82
CA ARG A 203 1.10 18.30 -10.24
C ARG A 203 1.75 17.08 -9.60
N PHE A 204 3.08 17.08 -9.47
CA PHE A 204 3.81 16.01 -8.80
C PHE A 204 3.45 15.92 -7.32
N LEU A 205 3.41 17.06 -6.62
CA LEU A 205 2.99 17.13 -5.23
C LEU A 205 1.54 16.73 -5.05
N ALA A 206 0.63 17.15 -5.93
CA ALA A 206 -0.78 16.73 -5.89
C ALA A 206 -0.89 15.20 -5.99
N HIS A 207 -0.11 14.57 -6.88
CA HIS A 207 -0.05 13.12 -7.00
C HIS A 207 0.42 12.44 -5.71
N MET A 208 1.51 12.93 -5.10
CA MET A 208 2.05 12.41 -3.84
C MET A 208 1.07 12.61 -2.67
N LEU A 209 0.49 13.80 -2.54
CA LEU A 209 -0.48 14.15 -1.49
C LEU A 209 -1.75 13.32 -1.60
N SER A 210 -2.18 12.99 -2.81
CA SER A 210 -3.32 12.12 -3.05
C SER A 210 -3.10 10.73 -2.44
N TYR A 211 -1.91 10.16 -2.63
CA TYR A 211 -1.55 8.90 -1.99
C TYR A 211 -1.49 9.02 -0.46
N ALA A 212 -0.80 10.05 0.06
CA ALA A 212 -0.70 10.31 1.49
C ALA A 212 -2.06 10.42 2.18
N TYR A 213 -2.98 11.17 1.56
CA TYR A 213 -4.34 11.33 2.07
C TYR A 213 -5.08 10.00 2.11
N ALA A 214 -4.91 9.17 1.07
CA ALA A 214 -5.56 7.87 0.97
C ALA A 214 -5.07 6.88 2.02
N ILE A 215 -3.77 6.92 2.37
CA ILE A 215 -3.18 6.03 3.39
C ILE A 215 -2.99 6.69 4.76
N ASN A 216 -3.43 7.94 4.94
CA ASN A 216 -3.26 8.72 6.17
C ASN A 216 -1.79 8.79 6.66
N ASP A 217 -0.82 8.94 5.73
CA ASP A 217 0.61 9.00 6.04
C ASP A 217 1.16 10.42 5.84
N GLU A 218 1.11 11.21 6.92
CA GLU A 218 1.64 12.57 6.95
C GLU A 218 3.16 12.61 7.17
N ALA A 219 3.74 11.53 7.72
CA ALA A 219 5.12 11.52 8.18
C ALA A 219 6.12 11.69 7.04
N PHE A 220 5.78 11.22 5.84
CA PHE A 220 6.63 11.34 4.66
C PHE A 220 6.98 12.80 4.29
N PHE A 221 6.03 13.73 4.38
CA PHE A 221 6.28 15.14 4.04
C PHE A 221 7.08 15.90 5.09
N ILE A 222 7.33 15.27 6.24
CA ILE A 222 8.19 15.79 7.30
C ILE A 222 9.63 15.32 7.07
N THR A 223 9.88 14.44 6.08
CA THR A 223 11.21 13.95 5.71
C THR A 223 11.76 14.66 4.48
N GLU A 224 13.08 14.91 4.44
CA GLU A 224 13.75 15.65 3.34
C GLU A 224 14.10 14.75 2.13
N THR A 225 13.82 13.45 2.19
CA THR A 225 14.26 12.46 1.20
C THR A 225 13.13 11.51 0.80
N VAL A 226 13.08 11.20 -0.50
CA VAL A 226 12.18 10.20 -1.10
C VAL A 226 12.88 8.85 -1.26
#